data_AF-A0A7S0IAL2-F1
#
_entry.id   AF-A0A7S0IAL2-F1
#
_cell.length_a   1.000
_cell.length_b   1.000
_cell.length_c   1.000
_cell.angle_alpha   90.00
_cell.angle_beta   90.00
_cell.angle_gamma   90.00
#
_symmetry.space_group_name_H-M   'P 1'
#
loop_
_entity.id
_entity.type
_entity.pdbx_description
1 polymer ?
#
loop_
_entity_poly.entity_id
_entity_poly.type
_entity_poly.pdbx_seq_one_letter_code
_entity_poly.pdbx_strand_id
1 'polypeptide(L)'
;QRHRDPKSGEEYYFNVATKTSAWDDPRRGARETEETRRGNPSGAGPSGAGPSDAGPSGDTPRVVKPPGDAPRVVKPPRDPKSAADRRDPAEKWYGSGDHASRRPTDAREAFQRKAEARERVRAAKRLERAARKAAGAPPAPTRHGPFFASGVVAVAVLSVVSSVVAWLVRSVRSVHARRGPGGTQAAAGGDGTDPLAVELRALAAAQLAKWFARTEERLRRRAREFNALVADVASSRSFPDALAKISCAIANAERAPELAAVGRFLIATYYFNLCADKYGEYAWRRRYWEYAERYGLTNNLSDGLSDKFSGVAAVTPSGFPWIAAFVVTCTTMMCRGVHPVRCSLFMLAYDVMDTVGLLFDVFATRREALNELAMKKIAMFGCTCLLVAHFAKGDGRGGAKRGDGSDANDPFAGLAMDDPFDDGGATGDPFDGWRRRDAFGARKSAALLAARCAMAALFFFVGFAQIRRIVARDFALFAPSPDAGGRTLEAGAYRDGHDNNWLLLEFALATPLAIGWGGHVVTRALTLTLFAEAFGCWRFWAPRTFRPDHARAHFVTNLACGGGLILLRAFGAGRYTVDDYVRRNKKKT
;
A
#
# COMPACT_ATOMS: atom_id res chain seq x y z
N GLN A 1 -35.12 -9.77 8.43
CA GLN A 1 -35.09 -11.18 8.87
C GLN A 1 -36.35 -11.43 9.66
N ARG A 2 -37.01 -12.57 9.45
CA ARG A 2 -38.14 -12.99 10.27
C ARG A 2 -37.60 -13.77 11.46
N HIS A 3 -38.09 -13.43 12.65
CA HIS A 3 -37.75 -14.02 13.94
C HIS A 3 -39.06 -14.33 14.67
N ARG A 4 -38.98 -15.09 15.77
CA ARG A 4 -40.14 -15.44 16.60
C ARG A 4 -39.83 -15.07 18.04
N ASP A 5 -40.71 -14.32 18.71
CA ASP A 5 -40.51 -13.98 20.12
C ASP A 5 -40.72 -15.25 20.98
N PRO A 6 -39.73 -15.67 21.79
CA PRO A 6 -39.90 -16.80 22.71
C PRO A 6 -40.93 -16.56 23.82
N LYS A 7 -41.43 -15.32 24.03
CA LYS A 7 -42.49 -15.04 25.01
C LYS A 7 -43.90 -15.08 24.42
N SER A 8 -44.21 -14.28 23.39
CA SER A 8 -45.55 -14.31 22.78
C SER A 8 -45.76 -15.49 21.82
N GLY A 9 -44.69 -16.06 21.26
CA GLY A 9 -44.77 -17.03 20.17
C GLY A 9 -45.18 -16.41 18.83
N GLU A 10 -45.29 -15.09 18.74
CA GLU A 10 -45.59 -14.35 17.51
C GLU A 10 -44.32 -14.09 16.70
N GLU A 11 -44.51 -13.72 15.43
CA GLU A 11 -43.40 -13.47 14.50
C GLU A 11 -43.14 -11.98 14.32
N TYR A 12 -41.87 -11.59 14.29
CA TYR A 12 -41.45 -10.20 14.10
C TYR A 12 -40.32 -10.07 13.06
N TYR A 13 -40.22 -8.89 12.47
CA TYR A 13 -39.36 -8.58 11.34
C TYR A 13 -38.25 -7.62 11.77
N PHE A 14 -37.04 -8.16 11.93
CA PHE A 14 -35.84 -7.38 12.25
C PHE A 14 -35.15 -6.87 10.98
N ASN A 15 -34.99 -5.56 10.84
CA ASN A 15 -34.23 -4.93 9.77
C ASN A 15 -32.74 -4.87 10.13
N VAL A 16 -31.93 -5.66 9.41
CA VAL A 16 -30.50 -5.83 9.68
C VAL A 16 -29.70 -4.53 9.44
N ALA A 17 -30.20 -3.63 8.58
CA ALA A 17 -29.54 -2.36 8.26
C ALA A 17 -29.83 -1.27 9.29
N THR A 18 -31.11 -1.07 9.66
CA THR A 18 -31.54 -0.01 10.60
C THR A 18 -31.49 -0.44 12.07
N LYS A 19 -31.34 -1.74 12.35
CA LYS A 19 -31.45 -2.36 13.69
C LYS A 19 -32.81 -2.22 14.38
N THR A 20 -33.86 -1.88 13.63
CA THR A 20 -35.23 -1.80 14.13
C THR A 20 -35.99 -3.11 13.93
N SER A 21 -36.94 -3.39 14.82
CA SER A 21 -37.92 -4.48 14.72
C SER A 21 -39.33 -3.93 14.51
N ALA A 22 -40.13 -4.60 13.69
CA ALA A 22 -41.56 -4.36 13.53
C ALA A 22 -42.33 -5.69 13.62
N TRP A 23 -43.59 -5.66 14.01
CA TRP A 23 -44.46 -6.85 14.03
C TRP A 23 -45.06 -7.13 12.64
N ASP A 24 -45.45 -6.08 11.90
CA ASP A 24 -45.93 -6.19 10.52
C ASP A 24 -44.83 -6.65 9.54
N ASP A 25 -45.20 -7.48 8.56
CA ASP A 25 -44.30 -7.82 7.46
C ASP A 25 -44.09 -6.57 6.57
N PRO A 26 -42.87 -6.01 6.44
CA PRO A 26 -42.60 -4.84 5.60
C PRO A 26 -42.84 -5.10 4.10
N ARG A 27 -43.09 -6.35 3.69
CA ARG A 27 -43.52 -6.72 2.32
C ARG A 27 -45.01 -6.53 2.09
N ARG A 28 -45.83 -6.38 3.14
CA ARG A 28 -47.29 -6.26 3.04
C ARG A 28 -47.68 -4.96 2.33
N GLY A 29 -47.24 -3.80 2.84
CA GLY A 29 -47.51 -2.51 2.19
C GLY A 29 -46.94 -2.40 0.77
N ALA A 30 -45.87 -3.13 0.46
CA ALA A 30 -45.33 -3.22 -0.90
C ALA A 30 -46.27 -3.98 -1.86
N ARG A 31 -46.97 -5.03 -1.37
CA ARG A 31 -48.01 -5.73 -2.13
C ARG A 31 -49.28 -4.89 -2.28
N GLU A 32 -49.74 -4.26 -1.21
CA GLU A 32 -50.94 -3.41 -1.25
C GLU A 32 -50.75 -2.21 -2.22
N THR A 33 -49.54 -1.67 -2.32
CA THR A 33 -49.18 -0.67 -3.35
C THR A 33 -49.18 -1.22 -4.78
N GLU A 34 -48.65 -2.42 -4.99
CA GLU A 34 -48.62 -3.12 -6.29
C GLU A 34 -50.03 -3.51 -6.76
N GLU A 35 -50.91 -3.90 -5.84
CA GLU A 35 -52.28 -4.34 -6.08
C GLU A 35 -53.21 -3.15 -6.37
N THR A 36 -53.09 -2.07 -5.60
CA THR A 36 -53.75 -0.77 -5.89
C THR A 36 -53.39 -0.26 -7.29
N ARG A 37 -52.14 -0.49 -7.74
CA ARG A 37 -51.68 -0.10 -9.08
C ARG A 37 -52.24 -0.99 -10.21
N ARG A 38 -52.79 -2.17 -9.91
CA ARG A 38 -53.40 -3.09 -10.88
C ARG A 38 -54.92 -2.95 -10.98
N GLY A 39 -55.56 -2.37 -9.96
CA GLY A 39 -57.03 -2.31 -9.85
C GLY A 39 -57.75 -1.26 -10.71
N ASN A 40 -57.05 -0.42 -11.48
CA ASN A 40 -57.64 0.77 -12.11
C ASN A 40 -57.50 0.79 -13.65
N PRO A 41 -58.44 0.20 -14.42
CA PRO A 41 -58.38 0.13 -15.87
C PRO A 41 -59.05 1.33 -16.58
N SER A 42 -58.29 1.94 -17.50
CA SER A 42 -58.75 2.77 -18.65
C SER A 42 -59.57 4.06 -18.41
N GLY A 43 -59.22 5.12 -19.15
CA GLY A 43 -60.23 6.06 -19.68
C GLY A 43 -59.87 7.55 -19.66
N ALA A 44 -59.91 8.17 -20.85
CA ALA A 44 -60.05 9.60 -21.14
C ALA A 44 -58.91 10.60 -20.77
N GLY A 45 -58.42 11.28 -21.81
CA GLY A 45 -58.38 12.75 -21.85
C GLY A 45 -59.36 13.23 -22.96
N PRO A 46 -59.33 14.49 -23.43
CA PRO A 46 -58.39 15.58 -23.13
C PRO A 46 -59.10 16.90 -22.69
N SER A 47 -58.40 18.04 -22.81
CA SER A 47 -58.82 19.43 -22.54
C SER A 47 -59.03 19.82 -21.06
N GLY A 48 -58.84 21.08 -20.64
CA GLY A 48 -58.13 22.19 -21.31
C GLY A 48 -58.63 23.60 -20.94
N ALA A 49 -57.81 24.41 -20.25
CA ALA A 49 -58.00 25.87 -20.08
C ALA A 49 -56.71 26.56 -19.56
N GLY A 50 -56.49 27.82 -19.95
CA GLY A 50 -55.68 28.82 -19.23
C GLY A 50 -56.60 29.83 -18.50
N PRO A 51 -56.24 31.11 -18.25
CA PRO A 51 -55.03 31.88 -18.62
C PRO A 51 -54.11 32.08 -17.37
N SER A 52 -53.32 33.15 -17.10
CA SER A 52 -53.02 34.46 -17.71
C SER A 52 -51.63 34.99 -17.26
N ASP A 53 -51.25 36.20 -17.70
CA ASP A 53 -50.30 37.20 -17.13
C ASP A 53 -48.87 36.80 -16.72
N ALA A 54 -47.79 37.58 -16.87
CA ALA A 54 -47.35 38.70 -17.73
C ALA A 54 -45.82 38.85 -17.42
N GLY A 55 -44.87 39.25 -18.28
CA GLY A 55 -44.88 40.08 -19.49
C GLY A 55 -44.32 41.49 -19.19
N PRO A 56 -43.70 42.24 -20.13
CA PRO A 56 -43.04 41.88 -21.41
C PRO A 56 -41.51 41.67 -21.16
N SER A 57 -40.47 42.07 -21.92
CA SER A 57 -40.21 42.71 -23.24
C SER A 57 -38.72 42.49 -23.63
N GLY A 58 -38.35 42.55 -24.92
CA GLY A 58 -36.94 42.61 -25.34
C GLY A 58 -36.71 42.25 -26.82
N ASP A 59 -36.86 43.23 -27.71
CA ASP A 59 -37.09 42.96 -29.15
C ASP A 59 -35.84 42.94 -30.07
N THR A 60 -36.07 42.49 -31.30
CA THR A 60 -35.04 42.25 -32.34
C THR A 60 -34.66 43.52 -33.15
N PRO A 61 -33.68 43.46 -34.08
CA PRO A 61 -34.04 43.07 -35.45
C PRO A 61 -33.02 42.18 -36.19
N ARG A 62 -33.45 41.70 -37.37
CA ARG A 62 -32.82 40.69 -38.24
C ARG A 62 -32.36 41.35 -39.55
N VAL A 63 -31.20 40.98 -40.09
CA VAL A 63 -30.70 41.46 -41.41
C VAL A 63 -30.36 40.27 -42.33
N VAL A 64 -30.39 40.48 -43.65
CA VAL A 64 -30.41 39.46 -44.71
C VAL A 64 -29.08 39.36 -45.49
N LYS A 65 -28.85 38.19 -46.11
CA LYS A 65 -27.75 37.81 -47.03
C LYS A 65 -27.30 38.89 -48.04
N PRO A 66 -26.03 38.85 -48.47
CA PRO A 66 -25.69 38.18 -49.75
C PRO A 66 -24.57 37.10 -49.62
N PRO A 67 -24.32 36.27 -50.67
CA PRO A 67 -23.25 35.27 -50.70
C PRO A 67 -21.91 35.82 -51.27
N GLY A 68 -20.82 35.07 -51.07
CA GLY A 68 -19.52 35.29 -51.69
C GLY A 68 -18.79 33.96 -51.95
N ASP A 69 -18.03 33.88 -53.04
CA ASP A 69 -17.53 32.63 -53.64
C ASP A 69 -16.06 32.30 -53.36
N ALA A 70 -15.73 31.02 -53.60
CA ALA A 70 -14.39 30.45 -53.85
C ALA A 70 -13.38 30.40 -52.67
N PRO A 71 -12.28 29.61 -52.78
CA PRO A 71 -11.97 28.57 -53.77
C PRO A 71 -11.88 27.15 -53.16
N ARG A 72 -12.05 26.11 -53.98
CA ARG A 72 -11.77 24.72 -53.59
C ARG A 72 -10.26 24.45 -53.58
N VAL A 73 -9.71 24.02 -52.45
CA VAL A 73 -8.36 23.42 -52.41
C VAL A 73 -8.40 22.04 -53.06
N VAL A 74 -7.78 21.91 -54.23
CA VAL A 74 -7.59 20.64 -54.92
C VAL A 74 -6.58 19.78 -54.14
N LYS A 75 -6.95 18.55 -53.80
CA LYS A 75 -6.01 17.52 -53.37
C LYS A 75 -5.64 16.65 -54.58
N PRO A 76 -4.36 16.23 -54.73
CA PRO A 76 -3.95 15.37 -55.82
C PRO A 76 -4.64 13.99 -55.73
N PRO A 77 -4.80 13.29 -56.87
CA PRO A 77 -5.40 11.96 -56.88
C PRO A 77 -4.56 10.96 -56.08
N ARG A 78 -5.23 10.02 -55.41
CA ARG A 78 -4.59 8.81 -54.87
C ARG A 78 -4.66 7.71 -55.91
N ASP A 79 -3.61 6.91 -55.97
CA ASP A 79 -3.49 5.79 -56.90
C ASP A 79 -4.64 4.77 -56.75
N PRO A 80 -5.10 4.15 -57.84
CA PRO A 80 -6.15 3.15 -57.80
C PRO A 80 -5.64 1.85 -57.15
N LYS A 81 -5.92 1.68 -55.86
CA LYS A 81 -5.78 0.35 -55.23
C LYS A 81 -6.75 -0.64 -55.88
N SER A 82 -6.28 -1.87 -56.04
CA SER A 82 -6.92 -2.95 -56.80
C SER A 82 -8.38 -3.21 -56.37
N ALA A 83 -9.24 -3.38 -57.37
CA ALA A 83 -10.69 -3.60 -57.20
C ALA A 83 -11.03 -5.05 -56.77
N ALA A 84 -10.33 -5.57 -55.75
CA ALA A 84 -10.43 -6.97 -55.30
C ALA A 84 -11.12 -7.14 -53.92
N ASP A 85 -11.33 -6.06 -53.16
CA ASP A 85 -11.83 -6.12 -51.77
C ASP A 85 -13.02 -5.17 -51.52
N ARG A 86 -14.06 -5.31 -52.36
CA ARG A 86 -15.42 -4.82 -52.07
C ARG A 86 -16.29 -6.00 -51.67
N ARG A 87 -16.28 -6.34 -50.38
CA ARG A 87 -17.35 -7.12 -49.73
C ARG A 87 -18.02 -6.25 -48.66
N ASP A 88 -19.32 -6.41 -48.52
CA ASP A 88 -20.10 -5.55 -47.62
C ASP A 88 -19.75 -5.76 -46.15
N PRO A 89 -19.69 -4.68 -45.33
CA PRO A 89 -19.45 -4.81 -43.89
C PRO A 89 -20.59 -5.53 -43.15
N ALA A 90 -21.74 -5.74 -43.80
CA ALA A 90 -22.89 -6.46 -43.25
C ALA A 90 -22.67 -7.99 -43.16
N GLU A 91 -21.99 -8.63 -44.13
CA GLU A 91 -21.74 -10.09 -44.09
C GLU A 91 -20.83 -10.50 -42.92
N LYS A 92 -20.00 -9.58 -42.43
CA LYS A 92 -18.89 -9.88 -41.50
C LYS A 92 -19.32 -10.25 -40.08
N TRP A 93 -20.62 -10.22 -39.77
CA TRP A 93 -21.21 -10.61 -38.47
C TRP A 93 -22.05 -11.88 -38.51
N TYR A 94 -22.47 -12.36 -39.69
CA TYR A 94 -23.19 -13.63 -39.85
C TYR A 94 -22.40 -14.59 -40.74
N GLY A 95 -21.24 -15.02 -40.23
CA GLY A 95 -20.46 -16.11 -40.82
C GLY A 95 -21.23 -17.43 -40.74
N SER A 96 -21.94 -17.79 -41.80
CA SER A 96 -22.65 -19.06 -41.94
C SER A 96 -21.65 -20.22 -42.08
N GLY A 97 -21.19 -20.76 -40.94
CA GLY A 97 -20.18 -21.83 -40.87
C GLY A 97 -20.28 -22.70 -39.62
N ASP A 98 -21.14 -23.73 -39.68
CA ASP A 98 -21.14 -24.97 -38.89
C ASP A 98 -20.81 -24.89 -37.39
N HIS A 99 -21.28 -23.85 -36.69
CA HIS A 99 -21.23 -23.82 -35.23
C HIS A 99 -22.17 -24.84 -34.56
N ALA A 100 -23.12 -25.42 -35.31
CA ALA A 100 -24.02 -26.48 -34.84
C ALA A 100 -23.32 -27.83 -34.55
N SER A 101 -22.10 -28.06 -35.09
CA SER A 101 -21.38 -29.33 -34.97
C SER A 101 -20.49 -29.45 -33.72
N ARG A 102 -20.17 -28.32 -33.05
CA ARG A 102 -19.39 -28.32 -31.80
C ARG A 102 -20.24 -28.81 -30.63
N ARG A 103 -20.36 -30.14 -30.50
CA ARG A 103 -20.84 -30.80 -29.28
C ARG A 103 -20.12 -30.18 -28.07
N PRO A 104 -20.83 -29.84 -26.98
CA PRO A 104 -20.19 -29.36 -25.77
C PRO A 104 -19.21 -30.45 -25.29
N THR A 105 -17.92 -30.11 -25.22
CA THR A 105 -16.90 -31.06 -24.77
C THR A 105 -17.21 -31.43 -23.33
N ASP A 106 -17.44 -32.74 -23.07
CA ASP A 106 -17.77 -33.20 -21.73
C ASP A 106 -16.70 -32.68 -20.75
N ALA A 107 -17.14 -32.11 -19.62
CA ALA A 107 -16.25 -31.59 -18.58
C ALA A 107 -15.27 -32.69 -18.11
N ARG A 108 -15.67 -33.96 -18.18
CA ARG A 108 -14.82 -35.13 -17.94
C ARG A 108 -13.69 -35.26 -18.95
N GLU A 109 -13.97 -35.09 -20.25
CA GLU A 109 -12.98 -35.17 -21.31
C GLU A 109 -12.01 -33.97 -21.26
N ALA A 110 -12.53 -32.77 -21.00
CA ALA A 110 -11.72 -31.57 -20.77
C ALA A 110 -10.77 -31.74 -19.56
N PHE A 111 -11.21 -32.44 -18.51
CA PHE A 111 -10.38 -32.78 -17.36
C PHE A 111 -9.31 -33.84 -17.71
N GLN A 112 -9.66 -34.87 -18.47
CA GLN A 112 -8.72 -35.91 -18.94
C GLN A 112 -7.62 -35.32 -19.82
N ARG A 113 -7.97 -34.53 -20.86
CA ARG A 113 -6.99 -33.83 -21.72
C ARG A 113 -6.03 -32.94 -20.90
N LYS A 114 -6.53 -32.31 -19.82
CA LYS A 114 -5.72 -31.49 -18.89
C LYS A 114 -4.84 -32.33 -17.95
N ALA A 115 -5.25 -33.55 -17.59
CA ALA A 115 -4.43 -34.50 -16.86
C ALA A 115 -3.30 -35.05 -17.73
N GLU A 116 -3.60 -35.48 -18.96
CA GLU A 116 -2.61 -35.92 -19.95
C GLU A 116 -1.56 -34.84 -20.25
N ALA A 117 -1.98 -33.59 -20.47
CA ALA A 117 -1.04 -32.50 -20.71
C ALA A 117 -0.07 -32.31 -19.52
N ARG A 118 -0.55 -32.48 -18.28
CA ARG A 118 0.29 -32.46 -17.07
C ARG A 118 1.23 -33.66 -16.99
N GLU A 119 0.80 -34.84 -17.41
CA GLU A 119 1.63 -36.04 -17.52
C GLU A 119 2.74 -35.89 -18.57
N ARG A 120 2.41 -35.42 -19.79
CA ARG A 120 3.40 -35.18 -20.86
C ARG A 120 4.48 -34.17 -20.41
N VAL A 121 4.10 -33.10 -19.71
CA VAL A 121 5.06 -32.14 -19.10
C VAL A 121 5.88 -32.76 -17.97
N ARG A 122 5.33 -33.68 -17.17
CA ARG A 122 6.10 -34.45 -16.16
C ARG A 122 7.08 -35.42 -16.79
N ALA A 123 6.68 -36.11 -17.86
CA ALA A 123 7.52 -37.05 -18.62
C ALA A 123 8.70 -36.34 -19.29
N ALA A 124 8.44 -35.23 -19.99
CA ALA A 124 9.49 -34.38 -20.58
C ALA A 124 10.52 -33.92 -19.53
N LYS A 125 10.06 -33.47 -18.35
CA LYS A 125 10.93 -33.07 -17.24
C LYS A 125 11.65 -34.24 -16.55
N ARG A 126 11.19 -35.49 -16.71
CA ARG A 126 11.95 -36.69 -16.30
C ARG A 126 13.07 -36.99 -17.31
N LEU A 127 12.78 -36.93 -18.61
CA LEU A 127 13.76 -37.11 -19.69
C LEU A 127 14.86 -36.04 -19.64
N GLU A 128 14.51 -34.76 -19.47
CA GLU A 128 15.47 -33.65 -19.32
C GLU A 128 16.45 -33.88 -18.15
N ARG A 129 15.95 -34.38 -17.02
CA ARG A 129 16.77 -34.72 -15.85
C ARG A 129 17.66 -35.93 -16.09
N ALA A 130 17.15 -36.96 -16.79
CA ALA A 130 17.93 -38.13 -17.15
C ALA A 130 19.08 -37.76 -18.11
N ALA A 131 18.79 -36.97 -19.15
CA ALA A 131 19.78 -36.45 -20.10
C ALA A 131 20.86 -35.60 -19.40
N ARG A 132 20.47 -34.68 -18.51
CA ARG A 132 21.44 -33.91 -17.70
C ARG A 132 22.31 -34.80 -16.82
N LYS A 133 21.74 -35.83 -16.17
CA LYS A 133 22.50 -36.79 -15.35
C LYS A 133 23.48 -37.61 -16.20
N ALA A 134 23.07 -38.04 -17.39
CA ALA A 134 23.93 -38.76 -18.33
C ALA A 134 25.08 -37.89 -18.87
N ALA A 135 24.82 -36.61 -19.14
CA ALA A 135 25.82 -35.62 -19.58
C ALA A 135 26.78 -35.14 -18.48
N GLY A 136 26.80 -35.79 -17.29
CA GLY A 136 27.65 -35.40 -16.16
C GLY A 136 27.34 -34.01 -15.57
N ALA A 137 26.25 -33.36 -15.99
CA ALA A 137 25.93 -32.00 -15.55
C ALA A 137 25.64 -31.99 -14.04
N PRO A 138 26.07 -30.93 -13.31
CA PRO A 138 25.82 -30.83 -11.88
C PRO A 138 24.30 -30.94 -11.59
N PRO A 139 23.92 -31.60 -10.48
CA PRO A 139 22.51 -31.79 -10.14
C PRO A 139 21.82 -30.43 -10.06
N ALA A 140 20.67 -30.31 -10.73
CA ALA A 140 19.93 -29.05 -10.75
C ALA A 140 19.65 -28.60 -9.30
N PRO A 141 19.99 -27.35 -8.92
CA PRO A 141 20.05 -26.94 -7.52
C PRO A 141 18.70 -27.17 -6.84
N THR A 142 18.79 -27.70 -5.62
CA THR A 142 17.63 -28.09 -4.82
C THR A 142 16.67 -26.92 -4.69
N ARG A 143 15.43 -27.09 -5.15
CA ARG A 143 14.39 -26.06 -5.00
C ARG A 143 13.93 -25.99 -3.55
N HIS A 144 14.75 -25.33 -2.72
CA HIS A 144 14.33 -24.77 -1.45
C HIS A 144 13.09 -23.92 -1.65
N GLY A 145 12.18 -23.91 -0.69
CA GLY A 145 10.95 -23.13 -0.76
C GLY A 145 11.21 -21.61 -0.84
N PRO A 146 10.16 -20.78 -0.90
CA PRO A 146 10.27 -19.34 -0.77
C PRO A 146 10.74 -18.96 0.65
N PHE A 147 12.05 -19.04 0.87
CA PHE A 147 12.63 -19.28 2.18
C PHE A 147 13.30 -18.03 2.80
N PHE A 148 14.39 -17.53 2.21
CA PHE A 148 15.31 -16.54 2.80
C PHE A 148 14.60 -15.28 3.34
N ALA A 149 13.61 -14.77 2.61
CA ALA A 149 12.87 -13.55 2.93
C ALA A 149 11.68 -13.77 3.88
N SER A 150 11.41 -15.01 4.27
CA SER A 150 10.51 -15.33 5.37
C SER A 150 11.29 -15.56 6.68
N GLY A 151 12.51 -16.10 6.63
CA GLY A 151 13.35 -16.32 7.81
C GLY A 151 13.91 -15.03 8.40
N VAL A 152 14.88 -14.42 7.72
CA VAL A 152 15.55 -13.18 8.16
C VAL A 152 14.54 -12.06 8.42
N VAL A 153 13.47 -12.02 7.62
CA VAL A 153 12.53 -10.89 7.63
C VAL A 153 11.30 -11.15 8.50
N ALA A 154 10.96 -12.40 8.85
CA ALA A 154 10.19 -12.63 10.07
C ALA A 154 11.03 -12.27 11.30
N VAL A 155 12.30 -12.64 11.38
CA VAL A 155 13.17 -12.22 12.51
C VAL A 155 13.26 -10.69 12.60
N ALA A 156 13.42 -9.97 11.49
CA ALA A 156 13.44 -8.51 11.46
C ALA A 156 12.07 -7.89 11.82
N VAL A 157 10.96 -8.37 11.24
CA VAL A 157 9.60 -7.89 11.60
C VAL A 157 9.26 -8.25 13.03
N LEU A 158 9.66 -9.40 13.55
CA LEU A 158 9.44 -9.79 14.95
C LEU A 158 10.33 -9.00 15.89
N SER A 159 11.56 -8.68 15.51
CA SER A 159 12.44 -7.78 16.27
C SER A 159 11.88 -6.35 16.30
N VAL A 160 11.39 -5.84 15.17
CA VAL A 160 10.74 -4.51 15.09
C VAL A 160 9.40 -4.53 15.83
N VAL A 161 8.53 -5.52 15.66
CA VAL A 161 7.27 -5.67 16.43
C VAL A 161 7.56 -5.79 17.91
N SER A 162 8.52 -6.63 18.33
CA SER A 162 8.87 -6.79 19.74
C SER A 162 9.49 -5.52 20.31
N SER A 163 10.29 -4.79 19.52
CA SER A 163 10.85 -3.49 19.91
C SER A 163 9.77 -2.42 20.00
N VAL A 164 8.81 -2.37 19.07
CA VAL A 164 7.66 -1.44 19.10
C VAL A 164 6.71 -1.78 20.25
N VAL A 165 6.46 -3.05 20.54
CA VAL A 165 5.64 -3.49 21.68
C VAL A 165 6.35 -3.23 23.01
N ALA A 166 7.65 -3.55 23.13
CA ALA A 166 8.44 -3.24 24.32
C ALA A 166 8.59 -1.73 24.51
N TRP A 167 8.73 -0.95 23.44
CA TRP A 167 8.75 0.51 23.47
C TRP A 167 7.38 1.07 23.87
N LEU A 168 6.27 0.58 23.32
CA LEU A 168 4.91 0.96 23.74
C LEU A 168 4.68 0.65 25.23
N VAL A 169 5.04 -0.54 25.70
CA VAL A 169 4.96 -0.93 27.12
C VAL A 169 5.86 -0.04 27.98
N ARG A 170 7.09 0.27 27.55
CA ARG A 170 8.01 1.17 28.28
C ARG A 170 7.52 2.61 28.28
N SER A 171 6.91 3.09 27.20
CA SER A 171 6.32 4.43 27.08
C SER A 171 5.06 4.55 27.94
N VAL A 172 4.18 3.56 27.94
CA VAL A 172 3.01 3.51 28.86
C VAL A 172 3.46 3.47 30.32
N ARG A 173 4.47 2.65 30.66
CA ARG A 173 5.07 2.63 32.01
C ARG A 173 5.75 3.96 32.38
N SER A 174 6.43 4.61 31.43
CA SER A 174 7.05 5.93 31.63
C SER A 174 6.01 7.04 31.83
N VAL A 175 4.90 7.01 31.08
CA VAL A 175 3.75 7.91 31.29
C VAL A 175 3.08 7.67 32.64
N HIS A 176 3.01 6.41 33.11
CA HIS A 176 2.57 6.10 34.47
C HIS A 176 3.55 6.59 35.54
N ALA A 177 4.85 6.31 35.43
CA ALA A 177 5.86 6.76 36.39
C ALA A 177 6.04 8.29 36.42
N ARG A 178 5.65 9.00 35.33
CA ARG A 178 5.58 10.46 35.28
C ARG A 178 4.25 11.03 35.81
N ARG A 179 3.30 10.19 36.22
CA ARG A 179 2.30 10.60 37.23
C ARG A 179 3.01 10.52 38.58
N GLY A 180 3.63 11.63 38.99
CA GLY A 180 4.18 11.75 40.35
C GLY A 180 3.08 11.57 41.41
N PRO A 181 3.43 11.37 42.69
CA PRO A 181 2.48 10.96 43.74
C PRO A 181 1.32 11.94 44.03
N GLY A 182 1.33 13.17 43.50
CA GLY A 182 0.16 14.09 43.51
C GLY A 182 -0.71 14.05 42.25
N GLY A 183 -0.47 13.12 41.32
CA GLY A 183 -1.06 13.08 39.98
C GLY A 183 -2.46 12.48 39.88
N THR A 184 -3.47 13.21 40.36
CA THR A 184 -4.91 13.04 40.04
C THR A 184 -5.54 11.64 40.27
N GLN A 185 -5.07 10.85 41.24
CA GLN A 185 -5.83 9.68 41.70
C GLN A 185 -7.19 10.04 42.34
N ALA A 186 -7.29 11.21 42.99
CA ALA A 186 -8.51 11.65 43.69
C ALA A 186 -9.76 11.83 42.78
N ALA A 187 -9.58 11.95 41.46
CA ALA A 187 -10.68 12.04 40.48
C ALA A 187 -10.96 10.71 39.76
N ALA A 188 -10.24 9.64 40.11
CA ALA A 188 -10.36 8.30 39.53
C ALA A 188 -10.17 7.24 40.63
N GLY A 189 -11.03 7.29 41.65
CA GLY A 189 -11.02 6.42 42.83
C GLY A 189 -11.42 4.97 42.51
N GLY A 190 -10.58 4.27 41.77
CA GLY A 190 -10.63 2.82 41.59
C GLY A 190 -9.22 2.25 41.70
N ASP A 191 -9.01 1.31 42.62
CA ASP A 191 -7.69 0.97 43.20
C ASP A 191 -6.80 0.09 42.29
N GLY A 192 -6.94 0.24 40.97
CA GLY A 192 -6.38 -0.66 39.96
C GLY A 192 -7.10 -2.01 39.87
N THR A 193 -8.09 -2.23 40.74
CA THR A 193 -8.91 -3.42 40.99
C THR A 193 -10.10 -3.60 40.04
N ASP A 194 -10.35 -2.64 39.14
CA ASP A 194 -11.38 -2.75 38.09
C ASP A 194 -11.30 -4.12 37.39
N PRO A 195 -12.32 -5.00 37.55
CA PRO A 195 -12.27 -6.35 37.03
C PRO A 195 -12.19 -6.38 35.50
N LEU A 196 -12.76 -5.39 34.81
CA LEU A 196 -12.67 -5.27 33.36
C LEU A 196 -11.23 -4.96 32.92
N ALA A 197 -10.54 -4.06 33.62
CA ALA A 197 -9.12 -3.78 33.37
C ALA A 197 -8.23 -5.00 33.69
N VAL A 198 -8.56 -5.82 34.70
CA VAL A 198 -7.85 -7.06 35.01
C VAL A 198 -8.10 -8.13 33.93
N GLU A 199 -9.34 -8.34 33.51
CA GLU A 199 -9.70 -9.31 32.47
C GLU A 199 -9.07 -8.94 31.12
N LEU A 200 -9.15 -7.67 30.70
CA LEU A 200 -8.51 -7.19 29.47
C LEU A 200 -6.98 -7.38 29.49
N ARG A 201 -6.32 -7.21 30.64
CA ARG A 201 -4.88 -7.53 30.80
C ARG A 201 -4.64 -9.03 30.66
N ALA A 202 -5.46 -9.88 31.27
CA ALA A 202 -5.34 -11.33 31.20
C ALA A 202 -5.57 -11.87 29.77
N LEU A 203 -6.61 -11.40 29.09
CA LEU A 203 -6.89 -11.70 27.68
C LEU A 203 -5.76 -11.23 26.76
N ALA A 204 -5.26 -10.02 26.94
CA ALA A 204 -4.12 -9.50 26.18
C ALA A 204 -2.86 -10.35 26.40
N ALA A 205 -2.54 -10.71 27.65
CA ALA A 205 -1.41 -11.58 27.98
C ALA A 205 -1.56 -12.98 27.37
N ALA A 206 -2.75 -13.59 27.45
CA ALA A 206 -3.01 -14.90 26.87
C ALA A 206 -2.94 -14.91 25.34
N GLN A 207 -3.43 -13.86 24.67
CA GLN A 207 -3.29 -13.71 23.21
C GLN A 207 -1.83 -13.44 22.81
N LEU A 208 -1.10 -12.64 23.59
CA LEU A 208 0.32 -12.36 23.38
C LEU A 208 1.17 -13.63 23.56
N ALA A 209 0.90 -14.44 24.58
CA ALA A 209 1.56 -15.74 24.79
C ALA A 209 1.26 -16.73 23.65
N LYS A 210 -0.01 -16.86 23.22
CA LYS A 210 -0.40 -17.67 22.04
C LYS A 210 0.27 -17.17 20.76
N TRP A 211 0.46 -15.87 20.61
CA TRP A 211 1.19 -15.27 19.49
C TRP A 211 2.69 -15.56 19.56
N PHE A 212 3.32 -15.44 20.74
CA PHE A 212 4.73 -15.79 20.94
C PHE A 212 5.01 -17.27 20.69
N ALA A 213 4.19 -18.20 21.19
CA ALA A 213 4.38 -19.63 20.94
C ALA A 213 4.26 -20.00 19.44
N ARG A 214 3.24 -19.45 18.75
CA ARG A 214 3.09 -19.59 17.28
C ARG A 214 4.24 -18.96 16.51
N THR A 215 4.78 -17.85 17.02
CA THR A 215 5.95 -17.16 16.48
C THR A 215 7.22 -17.99 16.67
N GLU A 216 7.42 -18.58 17.84
CA GLU A 216 8.60 -19.36 18.16
C GLU A 216 8.67 -20.63 17.31
N GLU A 217 7.58 -21.39 17.16
CA GLU A 217 7.62 -22.57 16.29
C GLU A 217 7.83 -22.22 14.81
N ARG A 218 7.32 -21.06 14.36
CA ARG A 218 7.66 -20.50 13.04
C ARG A 218 9.16 -20.19 12.95
N LEU A 219 9.75 -19.55 13.97
CA LEU A 219 11.19 -19.26 14.01
C LEU A 219 12.03 -20.55 14.03
N ARG A 220 11.71 -21.53 14.89
CA ARG A 220 12.38 -22.85 14.94
C ARG A 220 12.27 -23.60 13.62
N ARG A 221 11.12 -23.53 12.94
CA ARG A 221 10.96 -24.06 11.57
C ARG A 221 11.85 -23.33 10.57
N ARG A 222 11.86 -21.99 10.54
CA ARG A 222 12.74 -21.23 9.62
C ARG A 222 14.23 -21.38 9.93
N ALA A 223 14.61 -21.62 11.18
CA ALA A 223 15.99 -21.94 11.56
C ALA A 223 16.43 -23.30 11.00
N ARG A 224 15.57 -24.33 11.08
CA ARG A 224 15.80 -25.62 10.42
C ARG A 224 15.92 -25.48 8.90
N GLU A 225 15.04 -24.68 8.27
CA GLU A 225 15.10 -24.37 6.83
C GLU A 225 16.36 -23.56 6.45
N PHE A 226 16.85 -22.66 7.33
CA PHE A 226 18.12 -21.93 7.13
C PHE A 226 19.33 -22.84 7.21
N ASN A 227 19.41 -23.69 8.24
CA ASN A 227 20.52 -24.62 8.40
C ASN A 227 20.60 -25.61 7.23
N ALA A 228 19.46 -26.03 6.67
CA ALA A 228 19.41 -26.83 5.44
C ALA A 228 19.96 -26.09 4.21
N LEU A 229 19.69 -24.78 4.06
CA LEU A 229 20.31 -23.98 3.00
C LEU A 229 21.81 -23.78 3.22
N VAL A 230 22.23 -23.48 4.45
CA VAL A 230 23.66 -23.33 4.80
C VAL A 230 24.43 -24.62 4.50
N ALA A 231 23.84 -25.79 4.81
CA ALA A 231 24.41 -27.08 4.44
C ALA A 231 24.46 -27.29 2.91
N ASP A 232 23.43 -26.90 2.16
CA ASP A 232 23.45 -26.99 0.69
C ASP A 232 24.52 -26.07 0.07
N VAL A 233 24.66 -24.83 0.55
CA VAL A 233 25.71 -23.90 0.11
C VAL A 233 27.11 -24.39 0.53
N ALA A 234 27.26 -24.98 1.72
CA ALA A 234 28.52 -25.59 2.16
C ALA A 234 28.88 -26.87 1.37
N SER A 235 27.89 -27.57 0.81
CA SER A 235 28.11 -28.73 -0.07
C SER A 235 28.53 -28.36 -1.51
N SER A 236 28.62 -27.06 -1.84
CA SER A 236 29.00 -26.61 -3.17
C SER A 236 30.45 -26.91 -3.52
N ARG A 237 30.64 -27.54 -4.69
CA ARG A 237 31.96 -27.94 -5.20
C ARG A 237 32.78 -26.79 -5.78
N SER A 238 32.19 -25.60 -5.93
CA SER A 238 32.85 -24.41 -6.46
C SER A 238 32.13 -23.14 -6.06
N PHE A 239 32.84 -22.01 -6.08
CA PHE A 239 32.27 -20.69 -5.79
C PHE A 239 31.09 -20.29 -6.72
N PRO A 240 31.13 -20.55 -8.05
CA PRO A 240 29.97 -20.33 -8.92
C PRO A 240 28.73 -21.16 -8.53
N ASP A 241 28.89 -22.41 -8.07
CA ASP A 241 27.78 -23.24 -7.60
C ASP A 241 27.19 -22.67 -6.29
N ALA A 242 28.04 -22.27 -5.33
CA ALA A 242 27.59 -21.61 -4.11
C ALA A 242 26.80 -20.33 -4.41
N LEU A 243 27.29 -19.48 -5.31
CA LEU A 243 26.57 -18.29 -5.78
C LEU A 243 25.25 -18.63 -6.50
N ALA A 244 25.21 -19.70 -7.30
CA ALA A 244 23.99 -20.15 -7.97
C ALA A 244 22.92 -20.60 -6.96
N LYS A 245 23.30 -21.35 -5.92
CA LYS A 245 22.40 -21.77 -4.83
C LYS A 245 21.90 -20.57 -4.01
N ILE A 246 22.79 -19.67 -3.61
CA ILE A 246 22.42 -18.42 -2.91
C ILE A 246 21.46 -17.59 -3.77
N SER A 247 21.78 -17.38 -5.05
CA SER A 247 20.94 -16.63 -5.99
C SER A 247 19.56 -17.27 -6.19
N CYS A 248 19.48 -18.60 -6.29
CA CYS A 248 18.23 -19.33 -6.34
C CYS A 248 17.40 -19.18 -5.05
N ALA A 249 18.03 -19.31 -3.89
CA ALA A 249 17.35 -19.14 -2.60
C ALA A 249 16.82 -17.72 -2.40
N ILE A 250 17.57 -16.69 -2.83
CA ILE A 250 17.11 -15.29 -2.86
C ILE A 250 15.96 -15.10 -3.87
N ALA A 251 16.05 -15.68 -5.07
CA ALA A 251 15.00 -15.57 -6.09
C ALA A 251 13.69 -16.29 -5.70
N ASN A 252 13.77 -17.37 -4.92
CA ASN A 252 12.60 -18.06 -4.35
C ASN A 252 12.01 -17.24 -3.20
N ALA A 253 12.87 -16.75 -2.31
CA ALA A 253 12.51 -15.85 -1.22
C ALA A 253 11.75 -14.60 -1.68
N GLU A 254 12.13 -14.01 -2.80
CA GLU A 254 11.48 -12.82 -3.33
C GLU A 254 10.08 -13.06 -3.90
N ARG A 255 9.69 -14.34 -4.05
CA ARG A 255 8.33 -14.78 -4.38
C ARG A 255 7.53 -15.19 -3.15
N ALA A 256 8.10 -15.07 -1.95
CA ALA A 256 7.41 -15.35 -0.69
C ALA A 256 6.26 -14.34 -0.46
N PRO A 257 4.99 -14.78 -0.28
CA PRO A 257 3.92 -13.87 0.16
C PRO A 257 4.24 -13.22 1.52
N GLU A 258 5.11 -13.83 2.33
CA GLU A 258 5.68 -13.27 3.56
C GLU A 258 6.49 -12.00 3.30
N LEU A 259 7.26 -11.91 2.20
CA LEU A 259 8.01 -10.69 1.88
C LEU A 259 7.05 -9.53 1.54
N ALA A 260 5.96 -9.82 0.85
CA ALA A 260 4.88 -8.84 0.64
C ALA A 260 4.10 -8.54 1.93
N ALA A 261 4.06 -9.45 2.90
CA ALA A 261 3.57 -9.17 4.26
C ALA A 261 4.49 -8.21 5.01
N VAL A 262 5.81 -8.38 4.88
CA VAL A 262 6.80 -7.44 5.43
C VAL A 262 6.68 -6.06 4.79
N GLY A 263 6.63 -5.95 3.47
CA GLY A 263 6.53 -4.65 2.80
C GLY A 263 5.34 -3.84 3.31
N ARG A 264 4.19 -4.51 3.51
CA ARG A 264 2.99 -3.94 4.16
C ARG A 264 3.24 -3.53 5.61
N PHE A 265 3.89 -4.36 6.42
CA PHE A 265 4.18 -4.05 7.82
C PHE A 265 5.16 -2.88 7.98
N LEU A 266 6.20 -2.80 7.15
CA LEU A 266 7.15 -1.70 7.19
C LEU A 266 6.47 -0.38 6.84
N ILE A 267 5.63 -0.35 5.80
CA ILE A 267 4.80 0.83 5.49
C ILE A 267 3.84 1.15 6.65
N ALA A 268 3.27 0.15 7.33
CA ALA A 268 2.44 0.36 8.51
C ALA A 268 3.16 1.03 9.69
N THR A 269 4.48 0.81 9.86
CA THR A 269 5.23 1.48 10.94
C THR A 269 5.24 3.01 10.80
N TYR A 270 5.26 3.55 9.58
CA TYR A 270 5.12 4.99 9.34
C TYR A 270 3.81 5.54 9.90
N TYR A 271 2.69 4.85 9.67
CA TYR A 271 1.38 5.28 10.17
C TYR A 271 1.22 5.15 11.68
N PHE A 272 1.78 4.10 12.28
CA PHE A 272 1.85 3.98 13.74
C PHE A 272 2.69 5.11 14.36
N ASN A 273 3.82 5.48 13.73
CA ASN A 273 4.62 6.62 14.15
C ASN A 273 3.89 7.95 13.96
N LEU A 274 3.27 8.19 12.81
CA LEU A 274 2.59 9.45 12.47
C LEU A 274 1.42 9.74 13.44
N CYS A 275 0.72 8.71 13.89
CA CYS A 275 -0.26 8.85 14.98
C CYS A 275 0.39 9.03 16.36
N ALA A 276 1.53 8.39 16.64
CA ALA A 276 2.26 8.63 17.89
C ALA A 276 2.78 10.06 17.97
N ASP A 277 3.23 10.64 16.85
CA ASP A 277 3.65 12.04 16.74
C ASP A 277 2.47 12.99 16.99
N LYS A 278 1.33 12.78 16.30
CA LYS A 278 0.13 13.62 16.48
C LYS A 278 -0.52 13.47 17.86
N TYR A 279 -0.49 12.29 18.46
CA TYR A 279 -0.92 12.08 19.84
C TYR A 279 0.06 12.70 20.84
N GLY A 280 1.37 12.64 20.58
CA GLY A 280 2.40 13.31 21.38
C GLY A 280 2.24 14.83 21.37
N GLU A 281 1.99 15.42 20.20
CA GLU A 281 1.68 16.84 20.02
C GLU A 281 0.44 17.24 20.84
N TYR A 282 -0.67 16.50 20.70
CA TYR A 282 -1.90 16.71 21.47
C TYR A 282 -1.66 16.61 22.99
N ALA A 283 -0.99 15.55 23.45
CA ALA A 283 -0.72 15.31 24.87
C ALA A 283 0.26 16.34 25.47
N TRP A 284 1.18 16.88 24.67
CA TRP A 284 2.05 17.98 25.08
C TRP A 284 1.28 19.31 25.18
N ARG A 285 0.56 19.71 24.13
CA ARG A 285 -0.25 20.95 24.12
C ARG A 285 -1.24 20.98 25.29
N ARG A 286 -1.96 19.87 25.51
CA ARG A 286 -2.92 19.74 26.62
C ARG A 286 -2.25 19.93 27.99
N ARG A 287 -1.10 19.29 28.23
CA ARG A 287 -0.35 19.46 29.50
C ARG A 287 0.24 20.87 29.66
N TYR A 288 0.64 21.50 28.56
CA TYR A 288 1.11 22.88 28.58
C TYR A 288 -0.02 23.86 28.90
N TRP A 289 -1.23 23.63 28.39
CA TRP A 289 -2.43 24.37 28.76
C TRP A 289 -2.82 24.15 30.24
N GLU A 290 -2.89 22.89 30.70
CA GLU A 290 -3.14 22.52 32.10
C GLU A 290 -2.08 23.10 33.09
N TYR A 291 -0.87 23.40 32.58
CA TYR A 291 0.18 24.12 33.30
C TYR A 291 -0.05 25.64 33.26
N ALA A 292 -0.29 26.21 32.07
CA ALA A 292 -0.46 27.65 31.87
C ALA A 292 -1.66 28.20 32.67
N GLU A 293 -2.78 27.48 32.68
CA GLU A 293 -3.96 27.78 33.50
C GLU A 293 -3.62 27.82 34.99
N ARG A 294 -2.93 26.78 35.49
CA ARG A 294 -2.53 26.66 36.91
C ARG A 294 -1.63 27.79 37.41
N TYR A 295 -0.80 28.35 36.54
CA TYR A 295 0.11 29.45 36.88
C TYR A 295 -0.39 30.82 36.39
N GLY A 296 -1.66 30.93 35.98
CA GLY A 296 -2.27 32.19 35.52
C GLY A 296 -1.72 32.75 34.21
N LEU A 297 -0.82 32.02 33.53
CA LEU A 297 -0.15 32.43 32.30
C LEU A 297 -1.13 32.58 31.11
N THR A 298 -2.30 31.94 31.21
CA THR A 298 -3.42 32.12 30.27
C THR A 298 -4.02 33.53 30.29
N ASN A 299 -3.96 34.22 31.43
CA ASN A 299 -4.72 35.46 31.64
C ASN A 299 -3.97 36.68 31.10
N ASN A 300 -2.63 36.65 31.13
CA ASN A 300 -1.78 37.73 30.62
C ASN A 300 -1.72 37.80 29.07
N LEU A 301 -2.51 36.97 28.36
CA LEU A 301 -2.55 36.91 26.89
C LEU A 301 -3.63 37.81 26.27
N SER A 302 -4.58 38.35 27.05
CA SER A 302 -5.58 39.31 26.57
C SER A 302 -5.05 40.74 26.43
N ASP A 303 -4.06 41.12 27.22
CA ASP A 303 -3.77 42.53 27.54
C ASP A 303 -2.78 43.17 26.55
N GLY A 304 -3.08 43.05 25.25
CA GLY A 304 -2.44 43.84 24.17
C GLY A 304 -1.04 43.42 23.71
N LEU A 305 -0.33 42.55 24.45
CA LEU A 305 1.00 42.06 24.08
C LEU A 305 1.01 40.95 23.00
N SER A 306 -0.16 40.51 22.53
CA SER A 306 -0.33 39.36 21.63
C SER A 306 0.33 39.53 20.25
N ASP A 307 0.51 40.76 19.77
CA ASP A 307 0.90 41.04 18.38
C ASP A 307 2.35 40.65 18.05
N LYS A 308 3.23 40.56 19.06
CA LYS A 308 4.61 40.06 18.92
C LYS A 308 4.80 38.60 19.34
N PHE A 309 3.82 38.00 20.01
CA PHE A 309 3.76 36.57 20.29
C PHE A 309 2.43 35.98 19.77
N SER A 310 2.37 35.80 18.45
CA SER A 310 1.30 35.07 17.74
C SER A 310 1.15 33.59 18.15
N GLY A 311 1.92 33.15 19.16
CA GLY A 311 1.81 31.86 19.85
C GLY A 311 0.53 31.65 20.67
N VAL A 312 -0.47 32.53 20.61
CA VAL A 312 -1.82 32.28 21.17
C VAL A 312 -2.37 30.94 20.66
N ALA A 313 -2.12 30.60 19.39
CA ALA A 313 -2.47 29.33 18.75
C ALA A 313 -1.60 28.12 19.17
N ALA A 314 -0.58 28.33 20.02
CA ALA A 314 0.21 27.26 20.63
C ALA A 314 -0.34 26.84 22.02
N VAL A 315 -1.10 27.71 22.69
CA VAL A 315 -1.63 27.49 24.04
C VAL A 315 -3.02 26.84 24.03
N THR A 316 -3.86 27.14 23.04
CA THR A 316 -5.18 26.49 22.90
C THR A 316 -5.03 24.97 22.68
N PRO A 317 -5.73 24.11 23.45
CA PRO A 317 -5.70 22.67 23.23
C PRO A 317 -6.20 22.33 21.84
N SER A 318 -5.40 21.61 21.05
CA SER A 318 -5.91 20.99 19.83
C SER A 318 -6.96 19.94 20.19
N GLY A 319 -7.97 19.77 19.35
CA GLY A 319 -8.90 18.64 19.47
C GLY A 319 -8.14 17.30 19.44
N PHE A 320 -8.67 16.28 20.10
CA PHE A 320 -8.07 14.94 20.07
C PHE A 320 -7.90 14.49 18.60
N PRO A 321 -6.76 13.91 18.21
CA PRO A 321 -6.42 13.61 16.81
C PRO A 321 -7.16 12.36 16.28
N TRP A 322 -8.49 12.41 16.26
CA TRP A 322 -9.39 11.32 15.88
C TRP A 322 -9.04 10.69 14.53
N ILE A 323 -8.69 11.50 13.53
CA ILE A 323 -8.32 11.02 12.19
C ILE A 323 -7.06 10.14 12.28
N ALA A 324 -6.03 10.56 13.02
CA ALA A 324 -4.80 9.78 13.17
C ALA A 324 -5.04 8.48 13.98
N ALA A 325 -5.88 8.52 15.01
CA ALA A 325 -6.29 7.33 15.74
C ALA A 325 -7.07 6.35 14.83
N PHE A 326 -7.90 6.85 13.93
CA PHE A 326 -8.61 6.03 12.94
C PHE A 326 -7.67 5.49 11.85
N VAL A 327 -6.64 6.24 11.43
CA VAL A 327 -5.55 5.75 10.58
C VAL A 327 -4.86 4.53 11.22
N VAL A 328 -4.59 4.54 12.53
CA VAL A 328 -4.03 3.38 13.25
C VAL A 328 -4.96 2.17 13.22
N THR A 329 -6.27 2.38 13.37
CA THR A 329 -7.28 1.32 13.24
C THR A 329 -7.30 0.74 11.82
N CYS A 330 -7.37 1.57 10.78
CA CYS A 330 -7.28 1.13 9.38
C CYS A 330 -5.95 0.40 9.09
N THR A 331 -4.83 0.92 9.57
CA THR A 331 -3.50 0.30 9.42
C THR A 331 -3.47 -1.09 10.06
N THR A 332 -4.03 -1.24 11.26
CA THR A 332 -4.12 -2.52 11.96
C THR A 332 -5.01 -3.52 11.21
N MET A 333 -6.18 -3.08 10.73
CA MET A 333 -7.10 -3.90 9.92
C MET A 333 -6.43 -4.34 8.59
N MET A 334 -5.74 -3.43 7.91
CA MET A 334 -4.96 -3.68 6.70
C MET A 334 -3.87 -4.76 6.94
N CYS A 335 -3.09 -4.63 8.01
CA CYS A 335 -2.09 -5.65 8.38
C CYS A 335 -2.70 -7.00 8.76
N ARG A 336 -3.97 -7.03 9.19
CA ARG A 336 -4.72 -8.26 9.50
C ARG A 336 -5.52 -8.81 8.31
N GLY A 337 -5.51 -8.15 7.15
CA GLY A 337 -6.27 -8.56 5.97
C GLY A 337 -7.78 -8.29 6.07
N VAL A 338 -8.22 -7.45 7.01
CA VAL A 338 -9.64 -7.07 7.18
C VAL A 338 -9.92 -5.85 6.30
N HIS A 339 -10.75 -6.02 5.26
CA HIS A 339 -11.09 -4.99 4.25
C HIS A 339 -9.88 -4.17 3.74
N PRO A 340 -8.75 -4.79 3.39
CA PRO A 340 -7.47 -4.10 3.33
C PRO A 340 -7.40 -3.07 2.19
N VAL A 341 -8.12 -3.27 1.08
CA VAL A 341 -8.27 -2.25 0.02
C VAL A 341 -8.88 -0.96 0.57
N ARG A 342 -9.98 -1.06 1.33
CA ARG A 342 -10.67 0.10 1.92
C ARG A 342 -9.79 0.81 2.94
N CYS A 343 -9.11 0.04 3.79
CA CYS A 343 -8.18 0.58 4.77
C CYS A 343 -6.99 1.29 4.11
N SER A 344 -6.36 0.70 3.08
CA SER A 344 -5.28 1.36 2.33
C SER A 344 -5.75 2.57 1.53
N LEU A 345 -6.99 2.58 1.02
CA LEU A 345 -7.58 3.76 0.38
C LEU A 345 -7.81 4.90 1.40
N PHE A 346 -8.23 4.59 2.63
CA PHE A 346 -8.35 5.59 3.68
C PHE A 346 -6.97 6.15 4.08
N MET A 347 -5.96 5.28 4.23
CA MET A 347 -4.57 5.68 4.48
C MET A 347 -4.02 6.56 3.34
N LEU A 348 -4.36 6.25 2.07
CA LEU A 348 -3.99 7.07 0.92
C LEU A 348 -4.69 8.44 0.92
N ALA A 349 -5.97 8.50 1.29
CA ALA A 349 -6.70 9.75 1.42
C ALA A 349 -6.10 10.64 2.54
N TYR A 350 -5.62 10.04 3.63
CA TYR A 350 -4.87 10.75 4.66
C TYR A 350 -3.52 11.27 4.14
N ASP A 351 -2.74 10.46 3.41
CA ASP A 351 -1.48 10.91 2.79
C ASP A 351 -1.71 12.09 1.84
N VAL A 352 -2.79 12.05 1.03
CA VAL A 352 -3.17 13.16 0.15
C VAL A 352 -3.49 14.42 0.95
N MET A 353 -4.26 14.31 2.04
CA MET A 353 -4.60 15.46 2.88
C MET A 353 -3.36 16.09 3.53
N ASP A 354 -2.48 15.28 4.13
CA ASP A 354 -1.25 15.75 4.79
C ASP A 354 -0.22 16.30 3.77
N THR A 355 -0.17 15.70 2.57
CA THR A 355 0.68 16.16 1.45
C THR A 355 0.15 17.44 0.81
N VAL A 356 -1.17 17.60 0.65
CA VAL A 356 -1.76 18.84 0.12
C VAL A 356 -1.57 20.00 1.10
N GLY A 357 -1.72 19.77 2.41
CA GLY A 357 -1.39 20.76 3.43
C GLY A 357 0.08 21.18 3.36
N LEU A 358 1.00 20.21 3.34
CA LEU A 358 2.43 20.44 3.18
C LEU A 358 2.79 21.22 1.90
N LEU A 359 2.20 20.86 0.75
CA LEU A 359 2.44 21.57 -0.51
C LEU A 359 1.88 23.00 -0.47
N PHE A 360 0.76 23.22 0.21
CA PHE A 360 0.23 24.57 0.44
C PHE A 360 1.16 25.39 1.33
N ASP A 361 1.67 24.82 2.43
CA ASP A 361 2.57 25.55 3.33
C ASP A 361 3.97 25.80 2.76
N VAL A 362 4.45 24.96 1.84
CA VAL A 362 5.69 25.19 1.09
C VAL A 362 5.50 26.22 -0.04
N PHE A 363 4.51 26.02 -0.91
CA PHE A 363 4.42 26.77 -2.17
C PHE A 363 3.49 27.98 -2.13
N ALA A 364 2.38 27.93 -1.38
CA ALA A 364 1.40 29.02 -1.31
C ALA A 364 1.68 29.99 -0.14
N THR A 365 1.92 29.48 1.07
CA THR A 365 2.17 30.33 2.25
C THR A 365 3.66 30.61 2.48
N ARG A 366 4.56 29.79 1.92
CA ARG A 366 6.02 29.80 2.14
C ARG A 366 6.42 29.73 3.62
N ARG A 367 5.57 29.15 4.48
CA ARG A 367 5.83 28.97 5.92
C ARG A 367 6.84 27.87 6.19
N GLU A 368 6.89 26.83 5.35
CA GLU A 368 7.88 25.76 5.45
C GLU A 368 8.86 25.77 4.28
N ALA A 369 10.15 25.62 4.57
CA ALA A 369 11.14 25.29 3.56
C ALA A 369 11.03 23.80 3.21
N LEU A 370 10.97 23.49 1.91
CA LEU A 370 10.93 22.11 1.41
C LEU A 370 12.21 21.37 1.85
N ASN A 371 12.02 20.42 2.76
CA ASN A 371 13.08 19.71 3.47
C ASN A 371 13.01 18.19 3.22
N GLU A 372 13.97 17.43 3.75
CA GLU A 372 14.04 15.99 3.53
C GLU A 372 12.80 15.25 4.05
N LEU A 373 12.27 15.64 5.22
CA LEU A 373 11.10 15.00 5.80
C LEU A 373 9.83 15.30 4.98
N ALA A 374 9.72 16.50 4.41
CA ALA A 374 8.66 16.88 3.47
C ALA A 374 8.69 15.98 2.21
N MET A 375 9.86 15.75 1.62
CA MET A 375 10.00 14.82 0.49
C MET A 375 9.79 13.36 0.88
N LYS A 376 10.15 12.96 2.11
CA LYS A 376 9.89 11.61 2.64
C LYS A 376 8.39 11.34 2.76
N LYS A 377 7.55 12.33 3.11
CA LYS A 377 6.07 12.23 3.03
C LYS A 377 5.56 11.97 1.59
N ILE A 378 6.12 12.66 0.58
CA ILE A 378 5.73 12.47 -0.83
C ILE A 378 6.09 11.06 -1.33
N ALA A 379 7.22 10.50 -0.90
CA ALA A 379 7.55 9.10 -1.19
C ALA A 379 6.61 8.11 -0.48
N MET A 380 6.10 8.45 0.71
CA MET A 380 5.13 7.62 1.42
C MET A 380 3.80 7.52 0.65
N PHE A 381 3.28 8.60 0.08
CA PHE A 381 2.13 8.54 -0.85
C PHE A 381 2.37 7.54 -2.01
N GLY A 382 3.60 7.49 -2.54
CA GLY A 382 4.02 6.47 -3.52
C GLY A 382 3.99 5.05 -2.96
N CYS A 383 4.46 4.84 -1.73
CA CYS A 383 4.41 3.55 -1.03
C CYS A 383 2.96 3.11 -0.75
N THR A 384 2.06 4.04 -0.46
CA THR A 384 0.65 3.77 -0.16
C THR A 384 -0.16 3.50 -1.44
N CYS A 385 0.18 4.13 -2.55
CA CYS A 385 -0.28 3.71 -3.88
C CYS A 385 0.06 2.22 -4.15
N LEU A 386 1.24 1.76 -3.72
CA LEU A 386 1.64 0.35 -3.82
C LEU A 386 0.85 -0.56 -2.85
N LEU A 387 0.48 -0.10 -1.64
CA LEU A 387 -0.46 -0.85 -0.78
C LEU A 387 -1.82 -1.05 -1.46
N VAL A 388 -2.42 0.02 -1.98
CA VAL A 388 -3.74 -0.04 -2.65
C VAL A 388 -3.68 -0.98 -3.86
N ALA A 389 -2.65 -0.85 -4.70
CA ALA A 389 -2.44 -1.72 -5.85
C ALA A 389 -2.18 -3.20 -5.48
N HIS A 390 -1.67 -3.47 -4.27
CA HIS A 390 -1.38 -4.82 -3.79
C HIS A 390 -2.68 -5.56 -3.46
N PHE A 391 -3.53 -4.92 -2.66
CA PHE A 391 -4.79 -5.52 -2.24
C PHE A 391 -5.85 -5.51 -3.35
N ALA A 392 -5.91 -4.47 -4.19
CA ALA A 392 -6.88 -4.38 -5.28
C ALA A 392 -6.74 -5.50 -6.33
N LYS A 393 -5.61 -6.21 -6.36
CA LYS A 393 -5.40 -7.40 -7.20
C LYS A 393 -6.22 -8.62 -6.70
N GLY A 394 -6.49 -8.71 -5.40
CA GLY A 394 -7.13 -9.88 -4.78
C GLY A 394 -8.65 -9.93 -5.00
N ASP A 395 -9.34 -8.83 -4.66
CA ASP A 395 -10.81 -8.79 -4.60
C ASP A 395 -11.49 -9.09 -5.96
N GLY A 396 -10.86 -8.70 -7.08
CA GLY A 396 -11.44 -8.74 -8.42
C GLY A 396 -11.71 -10.13 -9.03
N ARG A 397 -11.28 -11.23 -8.39
CA ARG A 397 -11.59 -12.62 -8.82
C ARG A 397 -12.53 -13.37 -7.85
N GLY A 398 -12.89 -12.78 -6.71
CA GLY A 398 -13.65 -13.45 -5.64
C GLY A 398 -15.17 -13.54 -5.83
N GLY A 399 -15.71 -13.09 -6.97
CA GLY A 399 -17.16 -13.08 -7.23
C GLY A 399 -17.79 -14.45 -7.51
N ALA A 400 -16.99 -15.47 -7.80
CA ALA A 400 -17.47 -16.85 -7.83
C ALA A 400 -17.81 -17.28 -6.39
N LYS A 401 -19.08 -17.62 -6.14
CA LYS A 401 -19.65 -17.95 -4.83
C LYS A 401 -18.64 -18.65 -3.90
N ARG A 402 -18.21 -17.96 -2.84
CA ARG A 402 -17.53 -18.60 -1.70
C ARG A 402 -18.41 -19.74 -1.19
N GLY A 403 -17.95 -20.98 -1.34
CA GLY A 403 -18.52 -22.11 -0.62
C GLY A 403 -18.28 -21.94 0.88
N ASP A 404 -19.17 -22.50 1.70
CA ASP A 404 -19.27 -22.26 3.15
C ASP A 404 -18.19 -22.99 3.97
N GLY A 405 -16.98 -23.11 3.42
CA GLY A 405 -15.84 -23.78 4.06
C GLY A 405 -15.06 -22.82 4.96
N SER A 406 -15.00 -23.13 6.25
CA SER A 406 -14.32 -22.34 7.30
C SER A 406 -12.86 -21.96 6.99
N ASP A 407 -12.18 -22.78 6.20
CA ASP A 407 -10.74 -22.72 5.99
C ASP A 407 -10.33 -21.72 4.89
N ALA A 408 -11.30 -21.10 4.19
CA ALA A 408 -11.07 -20.15 3.10
C ALA A 408 -10.54 -18.76 3.53
N ASN A 409 -10.11 -18.62 4.79
CA ASN A 409 -9.70 -17.36 5.42
C ASN A 409 -8.17 -17.18 5.57
N ASP A 410 -7.39 -17.71 4.61
CA ASP A 410 -5.99 -17.30 4.44
C ASP A 410 -5.88 -16.03 3.55
N PRO A 411 -5.62 -14.83 4.11
CA PRO A 411 -5.47 -13.60 3.34
C PRO A 411 -4.17 -13.54 2.50
N PHE A 412 -3.32 -14.58 2.56
CA PHE A 412 -2.13 -14.72 1.73
C PHE A 412 -2.33 -15.69 0.55
N ALA A 413 -3.35 -16.57 0.58
CA ALA A 413 -3.59 -17.55 -0.49
C ALA A 413 -3.85 -16.90 -1.87
N GLY A 414 -4.56 -15.76 -1.90
CA GLY A 414 -4.78 -14.96 -3.11
C GLY A 414 -3.52 -14.32 -3.72
N LEU A 415 -2.38 -14.35 -3.02
CA LEU A 415 -1.10 -13.82 -3.50
C LEU A 415 -0.27 -14.88 -4.24
N ALA A 416 -0.51 -16.17 -4.00
CA ALA A 416 0.31 -17.27 -4.54
C ALA A 416 0.00 -17.64 -6.00
N MET A 417 -1.11 -17.17 -6.57
CA MET A 417 -1.68 -17.68 -7.83
C MET A 417 -1.80 -16.62 -8.95
N ASP A 418 -0.66 -16.17 -9.47
CA ASP A 418 -0.46 -15.82 -10.90
C ASP A 418 1.06 -15.89 -11.17
N ASP A 419 1.61 -17.09 -11.40
CA ASP A 419 2.96 -17.20 -11.98
C ASP A 419 2.84 -16.71 -13.44
N PRO A 420 3.54 -15.64 -13.88
CA PRO A 420 3.37 -15.05 -15.21
C PRO A 420 3.98 -15.90 -16.35
N PHE A 421 4.14 -17.20 -16.08
CA PHE A 421 4.68 -18.27 -16.93
C PHE A 421 3.77 -19.51 -16.94
N ASP A 422 2.60 -19.50 -16.27
CA ASP A 422 1.58 -20.53 -16.48
C ASP A 422 0.82 -20.19 -17.78
N ASP A 423 1.42 -20.58 -18.91
CA ASP A 423 0.88 -20.41 -20.27
C ASP A 423 -0.37 -21.30 -20.47
N GLY A 424 -1.47 -20.87 -19.85
CA GLY A 424 -2.75 -21.58 -19.83
C GLY A 424 -3.24 -21.91 -21.24
N GLY A 425 -3.27 -23.21 -21.55
CA GLY A 425 -3.33 -23.72 -22.92
C GLY A 425 -4.55 -23.31 -23.76
N ALA A 426 -4.28 -22.47 -24.76
CA ALA A 426 -4.46 -22.77 -26.18
C ALA A 426 -5.82 -23.32 -26.67
N THR A 427 -6.93 -23.05 -25.99
CA THR A 427 -8.29 -23.53 -26.37
C THR A 427 -9.33 -22.41 -26.52
N GLY A 428 -8.94 -21.15 -26.33
CA GLY A 428 -9.71 -19.96 -26.68
C GLY A 428 -8.93 -19.08 -27.66
N ASP A 429 -9.63 -18.22 -28.41
CA ASP A 429 -9.04 -17.41 -29.50
C ASP A 429 -7.78 -16.64 -29.04
N PRO A 430 -6.62 -16.86 -29.70
CA PRO A 430 -5.37 -16.21 -29.32
C PRO A 430 -5.40 -14.68 -29.35
N PHE A 431 -6.26 -14.02 -30.13
CA PHE A 431 -6.22 -12.56 -30.27
C PHE A 431 -6.96 -11.80 -29.16
N ASP A 432 -8.12 -12.31 -28.72
CA ASP A 432 -9.00 -11.56 -27.83
C ASP A 432 -8.54 -11.60 -26.37
N GLY A 433 -7.86 -12.68 -25.97
CA GLY A 433 -7.26 -12.83 -24.64
C GLY A 433 -6.14 -11.83 -24.33
N TRP A 434 -5.45 -11.31 -25.36
CA TRP A 434 -4.37 -10.33 -25.18
C TRP A 434 -4.92 -8.92 -24.95
N ARG A 435 -5.87 -8.45 -25.78
CA ARG A 435 -6.44 -7.09 -25.68
C ARG A 435 -7.01 -6.77 -24.29
N ARG A 436 -7.72 -7.73 -23.66
CA ARG A 436 -8.24 -7.53 -22.28
C ARG A 436 -7.15 -7.58 -21.20
N ARG A 437 -6.09 -8.39 -21.37
CA ARG A 437 -4.91 -8.39 -20.48
C ARG A 437 -4.11 -7.08 -20.60
N ASP A 438 -4.10 -6.44 -21.77
CA ASP A 438 -3.35 -5.22 -22.03
C ASP A 438 -3.91 -3.97 -21.32
N ALA A 439 -5.22 -3.73 -21.39
CA ALA A 439 -5.83 -2.54 -20.80
C ALA A 439 -5.65 -2.46 -19.27
N PHE A 440 -5.86 -3.58 -18.56
CA PHE A 440 -5.62 -3.66 -17.12
C PHE A 440 -4.12 -3.57 -16.78
N GLY A 441 -3.27 -4.17 -17.62
CA GLY A 441 -1.81 -4.08 -17.50
C GLY A 441 -1.26 -2.66 -17.64
N ALA A 442 -1.86 -1.83 -18.51
CA ALA A 442 -1.47 -0.43 -18.71
C ALA A 442 -1.72 0.43 -17.46
N ARG A 443 -2.95 0.44 -16.93
CA ARG A 443 -3.32 1.22 -15.73
C ARG A 443 -2.47 0.83 -14.52
N LYS A 444 -2.28 -0.49 -14.28
CA LYS A 444 -1.37 -0.97 -13.23
C LYS A 444 0.06 -0.48 -13.44
N SER A 445 0.58 -0.55 -14.67
CA SER A 445 1.95 -0.12 -14.96
C SER A 445 2.16 1.39 -14.78
N ALA A 446 1.14 2.21 -15.06
CA ALA A 446 1.19 3.65 -14.80
C ALA A 446 1.26 3.95 -13.30
N ALA A 447 0.47 3.24 -12.47
CA ALA A 447 0.55 3.38 -11.01
C ALA A 447 1.91 2.92 -10.44
N LEU A 448 2.48 1.83 -10.96
CA LEU A 448 3.84 1.38 -10.58
C LEU A 448 4.92 2.39 -11.00
N LEU A 449 4.77 3.03 -12.16
CA LEU A 449 5.67 4.08 -12.63
C LEU A 449 5.55 5.33 -11.74
N ALA A 450 4.34 5.79 -11.43
CA ALA A 450 4.12 6.94 -10.56
C ALA A 450 4.71 6.74 -9.15
N ALA A 451 4.47 5.58 -8.53
CA ALA A 451 5.06 5.25 -7.23
C ALA A 451 6.60 5.17 -7.27
N ARG A 452 7.17 4.60 -8.34
CA ARG A 452 8.62 4.59 -8.62
C ARG A 452 9.18 6.00 -8.74
N CYS A 453 8.54 6.87 -9.51
CA CYS A 453 8.99 8.25 -9.72
C CYS A 453 8.88 9.08 -8.43
N ALA A 454 7.83 8.90 -7.62
CA ALA A 454 7.71 9.55 -6.31
C ALA A 454 8.83 9.14 -5.34
N MET A 455 9.14 7.83 -5.26
CA MET A 455 10.28 7.36 -4.47
C MET A 455 11.63 7.85 -5.04
N ALA A 456 11.84 7.81 -6.36
CA ALA A 456 13.07 8.31 -6.97
C ALA A 456 13.27 9.82 -6.76
N ALA A 457 12.20 10.62 -6.81
CA ALA A 457 12.25 12.07 -6.55
C ALA A 457 12.70 12.39 -5.11
N LEU A 458 12.30 11.58 -4.12
CA LEU A 458 12.85 11.65 -2.77
C LEU A 458 14.37 11.42 -2.77
N PHE A 459 14.85 10.31 -3.35
CA PHE A 459 16.27 9.94 -3.28
C PHE A 459 17.15 10.93 -4.06
N PHE A 460 16.64 11.48 -5.17
CA PHE A 460 17.27 12.61 -5.86
C PHE A 460 17.34 13.85 -4.97
N PHE A 461 16.26 14.23 -4.28
CA PHE A 461 16.26 15.42 -3.42
C PHE A 461 17.21 15.28 -2.23
N VAL A 462 17.13 14.18 -1.48
CA VAL A 462 17.95 13.95 -0.28
C VAL A 462 19.43 13.83 -0.65
N GLY A 463 19.73 13.15 -1.76
CA GLY A 463 21.08 13.10 -2.30
C GLY A 463 21.61 14.46 -2.75
N PHE A 464 20.79 15.28 -3.41
CA PHE A 464 21.16 16.64 -3.79
C PHE A 464 21.36 17.56 -2.56
N ALA A 465 20.53 17.41 -1.52
CA ALA A 465 20.74 18.07 -0.23
C ALA A 465 22.08 17.66 0.41
N GLN A 466 22.46 16.37 0.31
CA GLN A 466 23.75 15.89 0.80
C GLN A 466 24.93 16.43 -0.03
N ILE A 467 24.82 16.47 -1.36
CA ILE A 467 25.82 17.10 -2.23
C ILE A 467 25.99 18.58 -1.84
N ARG A 468 24.90 19.31 -1.60
CA ARG A 468 24.97 20.70 -1.12
C ARG A 468 25.63 20.83 0.26
N ARG A 469 25.37 19.91 1.20
CA ARG A 469 26.07 19.89 2.51
C ARG A 469 27.57 19.62 2.38
N ILE A 470 27.98 18.74 1.46
CA ILE A 470 29.40 18.43 1.20
C ILE A 470 30.12 19.60 0.52
N VAL A 471 29.49 20.23 -0.48
CA VAL A 471 30.06 21.41 -1.15
C VAL A 471 30.16 22.61 -0.18
N ALA A 472 29.16 22.81 0.69
CA ALA A 472 29.19 23.84 1.74
C ALA A 472 30.14 23.53 2.92
N ARG A 473 30.94 22.46 2.81
CA ARG A 473 32.00 22.06 3.75
C ARG A 473 33.35 21.87 3.00
N ASP A 474 33.52 22.55 1.87
CA ASP A 474 34.72 22.47 1.02
C ASP A 474 35.12 21.02 0.68
N PHE A 475 34.12 20.21 0.32
CA PHE A 475 34.20 18.78 0.01
C PHE A 475 34.61 17.86 1.19
N ALA A 476 34.78 18.39 2.40
CA ALA A 476 35.00 17.57 3.58
C ALA A 476 33.73 16.78 3.94
N LEU A 477 33.76 15.47 3.65
CA LEU A 477 32.72 14.51 4.05
C LEU A 477 32.43 14.59 5.56
N PHE A 478 33.47 14.83 6.36
CA PHE A 478 33.40 15.05 7.81
C PHE A 478 34.26 16.25 8.21
N ALA A 479 33.77 17.47 7.96
CA ALA A 479 34.31 18.66 8.62
C ALA A 479 33.95 18.64 10.13
N PRO A 480 34.92 18.80 11.05
CA PRO A 480 34.62 19.39 12.36
C PRO A 480 34.00 20.77 12.12
N SER A 481 32.94 21.12 12.86
CA SER A 481 32.39 22.48 12.76
C SER A 481 33.46 23.48 13.24
N PRO A 482 33.82 24.51 12.45
CA PRO A 482 34.86 25.46 12.83
C PRO A 482 34.49 26.27 14.08
N ASP A 483 33.19 26.44 14.36
CA ASP A 483 32.68 27.09 15.57
C ASP A 483 32.87 26.26 16.86
N ALA A 484 33.29 24.99 16.74
CA ALA A 484 33.61 24.11 17.86
C ALA A 484 34.98 24.43 18.48
N GLY A 485 35.17 25.69 18.92
CA GLY A 485 36.43 26.27 19.37
C GLY A 485 37.06 25.57 20.58
N GLY A 486 37.82 24.51 20.34
CA GLY A 486 38.78 23.85 21.25
C GLY A 486 38.20 23.08 22.45
N ARG A 487 36.99 23.41 22.92
CA ARG A 487 36.47 22.95 24.24
C ARG A 487 35.50 21.75 24.20
N THR A 488 35.26 21.14 23.03
CA THR A 488 34.17 20.16 22.84
C THR A 488 34.62 18.78 22.37
N LEU A 489 35.91 18.44 22.49
CA LEU A 489 36.38 17.05 22.28
C LEU A 489 35.73 16.05 23.27
N GLU A 490 35.46 16.47 24.51
CA GLU A 490 34.74 15.64 25.50
C GLU A 490 33.21 15.66 25.32
N ALA A 491 32.66 16.69 24.67
CA ALA A 491 31.25 16.78 24.29
C ALA A 491 31.01 15.91 23.04
N GLY A 492 31.35 14.62 23.16
CA GLY A 492 31.64 13.67 22.08
C GLY A 492 30.84 13.90 20.80
N ALA A 493 31.56 14.40 19.79
CA ALA A 493 31.05 14.99 18.55
C ALA A 493 29.67 14.48 18.14
N TYR A 494 28.63 15.30 18.35
CA TYR A 494 27.27 14.94 17.99
C TYR A 494 27.13 14.90 16.47
N ARG A 495 27.32 13.71 15.90
CA ARG A 495 27.17 13.45 14.48
C ARG A 495 25.69 13.54 14.11
N ASP A 496 25.33 14.51 13.27
CA ASP A 496 24.00 14.56 12.68
C ASP A 496 23.74 13.27 11.89
N GLY A 497 22.51 12.76 11.96
CA GLY A 497 22.13 11.56 11.20
C GLY A 497 22.28 11.77 9.70
N HIS A 498 22.14 13.01 9.23
CA HIS A 498 22.38 13.43 7.85
C HIS A 498 23.85 13.29 7.41
N ASP A 499 24.83 13.24 8.32
CA ASP A 499 26.25 13.23 8.00
C ASP A 499 26.76 11.79 7.73
N ASN A 500 26.21 11.24 6.64
CA ASN A 500 26.41 9.88 6.18
C ASN A 500 26.56 9.78 4.65
N ASN A 501 27.18 8.69 4.17
CA ASN A 501 27.40 8.44 2.75
C ASN A 501 26.27 7.64 2.09
N TRP A 502 25.31 7.12 2.87
CA TRP A 502 24.16 6.37 2.34
C TRP A 502 23.31 7.26 1.43
N LEU A 503 23.10 8.53 1.78
CA LEU A 503 22.34 9.48 0.95
C LEU A 503 22.92 9.67 -0.46
N LEU A 504 24.24 9.56 -0.64
CA LEU A 504 24.88 9.59 -1.96
C LEU A 504 24.69 8.28 -2.74
N LEU A 505 24.63 7.14 -2.04
CA LEU A 505 24.30 5.84 -2.63
C LEU A 505 22.82 5.78 -3.03
N GLU A 506 21.93 6.37 -2.25
CA GLU A 506 20.51 6.55 -2.62
C GLU A 506 20.36 7.41 -3.87
N PHE A 507 21.10 8.52 -3.96
CA PHE A 507 21.17 9.36 -5.17
C PHE A 507 21.60 8.58 -6.41
N ALA A 508 22.71 7.83 -6.32
CA ALA A 508 23.24 7.04 -7.42
C ALA A 508 22.28 5.93 -7.87
N LEU A 509 21.50 5.36 -6.94
CA LEU A 509 20.48 4.34 -7.20
C LEU A 509 19.13 4.93 -7.65
N ALA A 510 18.88 6.22 -7.45
CA ALA A 510 17.65 6.91 -7.87
C ALA A 510 17.46 6.90 -9.40
N THR A 511 18.52 7.15 -10.17
CA THR A 511 18.49 7.14 -11.65
C THR A 511 18.07 5.78 -12.23
N PRO A 512 18.75 4.65 -11.93
CA PRO A 512 18.35 3.35 -12.45
C PRO A 512 17.01 2.87 -11.84
N LEU A 513 16.64 3.32 -10.64
CA LEU A 513 15.29 3.10 -10.09
C LEU A 513 14.23 3.78 -10.97
N ALA A 514 14.39 5.07 -11.29
CA ALA A 514 13.42 5.89 -12.01
C ALA A 514 13.11 5.35 -13.41
N ILE A 515 14.14 4.98 -14.18
CA ILE A 515 13.98 4.39 -15.52
C ILE A 515 13.58 2.91 -15.49
N GLY A 516 13.68 2.25 -14.33
CA GLY A 516 13.47 0.82 -14.18
C GLY A 516 14.50 0.00 -14.95
N TRP A 517 15.78 0.28 -14.71
CA TRP A 517 16.92 -0.51 -15.20
C TRP A 517 17.46 -1.38 -14.07
N GLY A 518 17.65 -2.68 -14.34
CA GLY A 518 18.14 -3.63 -13.35
C GLY A 518 17.29 -3.62 -12.08
N GLY A 519 15.97 -3.43 -12.18
CA GLY A 519 15.11 -3.08 -11.05
C GLY A 519 15.16 -4.09 -9.90
N HIS A 520 15.47 -5.36 -10.21
CA HIS A 520 15.70 -6.42 -9.23
C HIS A 520 17.01 -6.28 -8.42
N VAL A 521 18.03 -5.59 -8.93
CA VAL A 521 19.27 -5.28 -8.20
C VAL A 521 19.11 -3.96 -7.46
N VAL A 522 18.62 -2.91 -8.15
CA VAL A 522 18.47 -1.57 -7.59
C VAL A 522 17.55 -1.56 -6.36
N THR A 523 16.37 -2.19 -6.43
CA THR A 523 15.46 -2.26 -5.27
C THR A 523 16.07 -2.99 -4.07
N ARG A 524 16.96 -3.98 -4.26
CA ARG A 524 17.70 -4.61 -3.15
C ARG A 524 18.69 -3.64 -2.55
N ALA A 525 19.59 -3.10 -3.38
CA ALA A 525 20.67 -2.22 -2.94
C ALA A 525 20.11 -1.00 -2.19
N LEU A 526 19.03 -0.41 -2.70
CA LEU A 526 18.39 0.76 -2.12
C LEU A 526 17.61 0.44 -0.82
N THR A 527 16.95 -0.72 -0.74
CA THR A 527 16.34 -1.18 0.52
C THR A 527 17.40 -1.43 1.60
N LEU A 528 18.53 -2.04 1.23
CA LEU A 528 19.66 -2.27 2.14
C LEU A 528 20.31 -0.95 2.56
N THR A 529 20.41 0.03 1.66
CA THR A 529 20.93 1.38 1.94
C THR A 529 20.05 2.11 2.96
N LEU A 530 18.73 2.16 2.72
CA LEU A 530 17.76 2.76 3.65
C LEU A 530 17.77 2.11 5.03
N PHE A 531 17.95 0.78 5.10
CA PHE A 531 18.06 0.07 6.37
C PHE A 531 19.40 0.35 7.06
N ALA A 532 20.51 0.42 6.32
CA ALA A 532 21.81 0.79 6.86
C ALA A 532 21.82 2.23 7.39
N GLU A 533 21.16 3.17 6.70
CA GLU A 533 20.95 4.52 7.19
C GLU A 533 20.06 4.53 8.45
N ALA A 534 18.93 3.82 8.43
CA ALA A 534 18.02 3.72 9.58
C ALA A 534 18.74 3.21 10.84
N PHE A 535 19.35 2.02 10.79
CA PHE A 535 19.98 1.41 11.96
C PHE A 535 21.32 2.04 12.34
N GLY A 536 22.08 2.58 11.38
CA GLY A 536 23.39 3.19 11.62
C GLY A 536 23.31 4.64 12.10
N CYS A 537 22.49 5.47 11.45
CA CYS A 537 22.44 6.92 11.66
C CYS A 537 21.30 7.33 12.59
N TRP A 538 20.11 6.75 12.42
CA TRP A 538 18.88 7.25 13.06
C TRP A 538 18.55 6.55 14.40
N ARG A 539 19.54 6.58 15.30
CA ARG A 539 19.55 5.85 16.59
C ARG A 539 18.63 6.44 17.68
N PHE A 540 17.36 6.68 17.39
CA PHE A 540 16.40 7.36 18.29
C PHE A 540 16.19 6.73 19.68
N TRP A 541 16.63 5.48 19.87
CA TRP A 541 16.61 4.75 21.14
C TRP A 541 17.84 5.01 22.04
N ALA A 542 18.87 5.71 21.56
CA ALA A 542 20.06 6.00 22.35
C ALA A 542 19.83 7.18 23.31
N PRO A 543 20.26 7.12 24.60
CA PRO A 543 19.95 8.16 25.59
C PRO A 543 20.48 9.57 25.32
N ARG A 544 21.38 9.74 24.33
CA ARG A 544 22.03 11.01 23.98
C ARG A 544 21.63 11.54 22.59
N THR A 545 20.62 10.96 21.94
CA THR A 545 20.18 11.40 20.60
C THR A 545 19.49 12.76 20.67
N PHE A 546 20.09 13.77 20.05
CA PHE A 546 19.50 15.08 19.84
C PHE A 546 18.24 14.95 18.96
N ARG A 547 17.15 15.61 19.35
CA ARG A 547 15.84 15.55 18.66
C ARG A 547 15.39 14.09 18.36
N PRO A 548 15.15 13.26 19.39
CA PRO A 548 14.88 11.84 19.20
C PRO A 548 13.60 11.57 18.38
N ASP A 549 12.62 12.48 18.41
CA ASP A 549 11.42 12.39 17.56
C ASP A 549 11.73 12.60 16.07
N HIS A 550 12.64 13.51 15.73
CA HIS A 550 13.11 13.71 14.35
C HIS A 550 13.91 12.49 13.86
N ALA A 551 14.81 11.96 14.69
CA ALA A 551 15.52 10.72 14.40
C ALA A 551 14.57 9.52 14.24
N ARG A 552 13.50 9.43 15.06
CA ARG A 552 12.46 8.41 14.93
C ARG A 552 11.71 8.55 13.60
N ALA A 553 11.32 9.77 13.21
CA ALA A 553 10.64 10.02 11.95
C ALA A 553 11.50 9.60 10.73
N HIS A 554 12.81 9.90 10.74
CA HIS A 554 13.72 9.43 9.69
C HIS A 554 13.88 7.91 9.71
N PHE A 555 14.15 7.30 10.86
CA PHE A 555 14.26 5.84 11.03
C PHE A 555 13.04 5.11 10.44
N VAL A 556 11.84 5.50 10.87
CA VAL A 556 10.60 4.82 10.51
C VAL A 556 10.27 5.04 9.04
N THR A 557 10.47 6.25 8.51
CA THR A 557 10.14 6.53 7.09
C THR A 557 11.11 5.81 6.16
N ASN A 558 12.39 5.67 6.53
CA ASN A 558 13.34 4.83 5.78
C ASN A 558 12.92 3.37 5.71
N LEU A 559 12.52 2.78 6.84
CA LEU A 559 11.98 1.41 6.87
C LEU A 559 10.75 1.30 5.97
N ALA A 560 9.84 2.27 6.03
CA ALA A 560 8.62 2.30 5.23
C ALA A 560 8.88 2.46 3.72
N CYS A 561 9.83 3.31 3.30
CA CYS A 561 10.29 3.40 1.91
C CYS A 561 10.94 2.08 1.45
N GLY A 562 11.73 1.41 2.29
CA GLY A 562 12.22 0.06 2.02
C GLY A 562 11.07 -0.96 1.85
N GLY A 563 10.00 -0.83 2.64
CA GLY A 563 8.75 -1.57 2.46
C GLY A 563 8.08 -1.30 1.11
N GLY A 564 8.07 -0.03 0.66
CA GLY A 564 7.61 0.38 -0.67
C GLY A 564 8.41 -0.25 -1.80
N LEU A 565 9.75 -0.24 -1.71
CA LEU A 565 10.63 -0.88 -2.68
C LEU A 565 10.45 -2.41 -2.73
N ILE A 566 10.22 -3.05 -1.57
CA ILE A 566 9.86 -4.46 -1.46
C ILE A 566 8.53 -4.76 -2.18
N LEU A 567 7.48 -3.93 -2.01
CA LEU A 567 6.22 -4.11 -2.74
C LEU A 567 6.36 -3.82 -4.23
N LEU A 568 7.09 -2.76 -4.62
CA LEU A 568 7.39 -2.44 -6.01
C LEU A 568 8.05 -3.63 -6.72
N ARG A 569 8.97 -4.31 -6.04
CA ARG A 569 9.58 -5.56 -6.52
C ARG A 569 8.54 -6.67 -6.72
N ALA A 570 7.66 -6.89 -5.75
CA ALA A 570 6.67 -7.97 -5.77
C ALA A 570 5.67 -7.83 -6.95
N PHE A 571 5.44 -6.61 -7.46
CA PHE A 571 4.66 -6.39 -8.68
C PHE A 571 5.41 -6.65 -9.98
N GLY A 572 6.74 -6.73 -9.94
CA GLY A 572 7.63 -6.67 -11.09
C GLY A 572 7.79 -5.25 -11.65
N ALA A 573 8.70 -5.10 -12.62
CA ALA A 573 9.08 -3.81 -13.20
C ALA A 573 7.88 -3.00 -13.78
N GLY A 574 6.87 -3.68 -14.34
CA GLY A 574 5.78 -3.04 -15.08
C GLY A 574 6.15 -2.74 -16.53
N ARG A 575 5.17 -2.30 -17.34
CA ARG A 575 5.32 -2.11 -18.80
C ARG A 575 6.19 -0.92 -19.22
N TYR A 576 6.39 0.03 -18.32
CA TYR A 576 7.10 1.29 -18.57
C TYR A 576 8.46 1.27 -17.86
N THR A 577 9.33 0.37 -18.30
CA THR A 577 10.71 0.22 -17.80
C THR A 577 11.66 -0.17 -18.90
N VAL A 578 12.93 0.23 -18.76
CA VAL A 578 13.97 -0.19 -19.70
C VAL A 578 14.18 -1.71 -19.64
N ASP A 579 14.05 -2.34 -18.46
CA ASP A 579 14.06 -3.80 -18.31
C ASP A 579 13.03 -4.51 -19.22
N ASP A 580 11.79 -4.02 -19.28
CA ASP A 580 10.77 -4.62 -20.14
C ASP A 580 10.95 -4.26 -21.62
N TYR A 581 11.41 -3.04 -21.93
CA TYR A 581 11.74 -2.62 -23.29
C TYR A 581 12.85 -3.49 -23.92
N VAL A 582 13.98 -3.66 -23.22
CA VAL A 582 15.09 -4.52 -23.65
C VAL A 582 14.62 -5.97 -23.80
N ARG A 583 13.82 -6.48 -22.84
CA ARG A 583 13.25 -7.83 -22.90
C ARG A 583 12.32 -8.05 -24.10
N ARG A 584 11.57 -7.05 -24.55
CA ARG A 584 10.71 -7.12 -25.73
C ARG A 584 11.51 -7.09 -27.03
N ASN A 585 12.57 -6.29 -27.11
CA ASN A 585 13.40 -6.20 -28.31
C ASN A 585 14.30 -7.42 -28.50
N LYS A 586 14.84 -8.01 -27.41
CA LYS A 586 15.54 -9.30 -27.40
C LYS A 586 14.67 -10.53 -27.75
N LYS A 587 13.43 -10.33 -28.19
CA LYS A 587 12.54 -11.36 -28.76
C LYS A 587 12.19 -11.11 -30.24
N LYS A 588 12.75 -10.05 -30.84
CA LYS A 588 12.61 -9.69 -32.26
C LYS A 588 13.89 -9.95 -33.05
N THR A 589 15.02 -9.85 -32.36
CA THR A 589 16.32 -10.44 -32.70
C THR A 589 16.34 -11.89 -32.28
#